data_AF-A0A4Q0M8D5-F1
#
_entry.id   AF-A0A4Q0M8D5-F1
#
_cell.length_a   1.000
_cell.length_b   1.000
_cell.length_c   1.000
_cell.angle_alpha   90.00
_cell.angle_beta   90.00
_cell.angle_gamma   90.00
#
_symmetry.space_group_name_H-M   'P 1'
#
loop_
_entity.id
_entity.type
_entity.pdbx_description
1 polymer ?
#
loop_
_entity_poly.entity_id
_entity_poly.type
_entity_poly.pdbx_seq_one_letter_code
_entity_poly.pdbx_strand_id
1 'polypeptide(L)'
;MRTSLNEIQQIEKHLSRELNGEEELLFQANVILNKELAANVQWQQKTLQLVHAYGREQLKQEIRTVQEKLFTQREHLSFRQKILAFFAHS
;
A
#
# COMPACT_ATOMS: atom_id res chain seq x y z
N MET A 1 -8.83 -3.04 31.19
CA MET A 1 -7.49 -2.65 30.67
C MET A 1 -7.67 -2.26 29.21
N ARG A 2 -7.02 -1.20 28.71
CA ARG A 2 -7.09 -0.71 27.31
C ARG A 2 -6.32 -1.64 26.33
N THR A 3 -6.46 -2.96 26.47
CA THR A 3 -5.68 -3.98 25.75
C THR A 3 -5.83 -3.92 24.24
N SER A 4 -7.04 -3.60 23.75
CA SER A 4 -7.31 -3.51 22.30
C SER A 4 -6.43 -2.48 21.57
N LEU A 5 -6.19 -1.29 22.14
CA LEU A 5 -5.42 -0.25 21.45
C LEU A 5 -3.93 -0.58 21.33
N ASN A 6 -3.35 -1.19 22.37
CA ASN A 6 -1.95 -1.61 22.34
C ASN A 6 -1.76 -2.81 21.40
N GLU A 7 -2.73 -3.72 21.37
CA GLU A 7 -2.72 -4.86 20.45
C GLU A 7 -2.79 -4.41 18.99
N ILE A 8 -3.72 -3.50 18.65
CA ILE A 8 -3.81 -2.91 17.29
C ILE A 8 -2.47 -2.28 16.90
N GLN A 9 -1.86 -1.50 17.80
CA GLN A 9 -0.57 -0.87 17.51
C GLN A 9 0.55 -1.89 17.27
N GLN A 10 0.59 -3.01 18.02
CA GLN A 10 1.57 -4.06 17.79
C GLN A 10 1.33 -4.81 16.48
N ILE A 11 0.07 -5.09 16.14
CA ILE A 11 -0.29 -5.68 14.85
C ILE A 11 0.16 -4.76 13.71
N GLU A 12 -0.07 -3.45 13.81
CA GLU A 12 0.36 -2.48 12.80
C GLU A 12 1.88 -2.45 12.64
N LYS A 13 2.63 -2.37 13.74
CA LYS A 13 4.10 -2.41 13.69
C LYS A 13 4.62 -3.71 13.09
N HIS A 14 4.01 -4.84 13.42
CA HIS A 14 4.36 -6.13 12.83
C HIS A 14 4.11 -6.14 11.32
N LEU A 15 2.91 -5.72 10.87
CA LEU A 15 2.55 -5.70 9.44
C LEU A 15 3.40 -4.69 8.63
N SER A 16 3.81 -3.59 9.25
CA SER A 16 4.70 -2.58 8.68
C SER A 16 6.19 -2.93 8.77
N ARG A 17 6.55 -4.06 9.41
CA ARG A 17 7.94 -4.49 9.67
C ARG A 17 8.76 -3.47 10.48
N GLU A 18 8.12 -2.83 11.45
CA GLU A 18 8.72 -1.83 12.33
C GLU A 18 9.12 -2.38 13.70
N LEU A 19 8.76 -3.63 14.01
CA LEU A 19 9.22 -4.32 15.22
C LEU A 19 10.70 -4.65 15.12
N ASN A 20 11.43 -4.51 16.23
CA ASN A 20 12.80 -5.01 16.31
C ASN A 20 12.82 -6.55 16.40
N GLY A 21 13.99 -7.17 16.27
CA GLY A 21 14.10 -8.62 16.20
C GLY A 21 13.57 -9.38 17.43
N GLU A 22 13.72 -8.82 18.63
CA GLU A 22 13.23 -9.42 19.87
C GLU A 22 11.71 -9.29 20.00
N GLU A 23 11.20 -8.09 19.69
CA GLU A 23 9.76 -7.78 19.67
C GLU A 23 9.02 -8.65 18.65
N GLU A 24 9.58 -8.79 17.46
CA GLU A 24 9.02 -9.61 16.39
C GLU A 24 8.94 -11.09 16.80
N LEU A 25 9.99 -11.63 17.41
CA LEU A 25 10.00 -13.02 17.88
C LEU A 25 8.94 -13.25 18.97
N LEU A 26 8.86 -12.34 19.95
CA LEU A 26 7.84 -12.41 21.01
C LEU A 26 6.43 -12.31 20.44
N PHE A 27 6.22 -11.39 19.49
CA PHE A 27 4.92 -11.21 18.85
C PHE A 27 4.51 -12.46 18.07
N GLN A 28 5.40 -13.04 17.26
CA GLN A 28 5.13 -14.28 16.53
C GLN A 28 4.79 -15.45 17.47
N ALA A 29 5.51 -15.60 18.59
CA ALA A 29 5.19 -16.61 19.60
C ALA A 29 3.77 -16.38 20.17
N ASN A 30 3.40 -15.14 20.48
CA ASN A 30 2.07 -14.81 20.96
C ASN A 30 0.98 -15.08 19.91
N VAL A 31 1.22 -14.80 18.64
CA VAL A 31 0.30 -15.13 17.54
C VAL A 31 0.05 -16.64 17.45
N ILE A 32 1.09 -17.47 17.64
CA ILE A 32 0.95 -18.94 17.63
C ILE A 32 0.12 -19.43 18.82
N LEU A 33 0.34 -18.86 20.00
CA LEU A 33 -0.29 -19.29 21.25
C LEU A 33 -1.72 -18.75 21.42
N ASN A 34 -2.02 -17.58 20.86
CA ASN A 34 -3.29 -16.89 21.02
C ASN A 34 -4.07 -16.85 19.68
N LYS A 35 -5.11 -17.69 19.59
CA LYS A 35 -5.98 -17.80 18.41
C LYS A 35 -6.76 -16.51 18.10
N GLU A 36 -7.14 -15.75 19.13
CA GLU A 36 -7.85 -14.48 18.94
C GLU A 36 -6.92 -13.44 18.31
N LEU A 37 -5.70 -13.30 18.84
CA LEU A 37 -4.68 -12.43 18.28
C LEU A 37 -4.36 -12.83 16.82
N ALA A 38 -4.22 -14.12 16.53
CA ALA A 38 -4.00 -14.60 15.16
C ALA A 38 -5.13 -14.20 14.21
N ALA A 39 -6.39 -14.31 14.66
CA ALA A 39 -7.54 -13.87 13.87
C ALA A 39 -7.52 -12.35 13.66
N ASN A 40 -7.16 -11.57 14.67
CA ASN A 40 -7.05 -10.11 14.58
C ASN A 40 -5.97 -9.70 13.57
N VAL A 41 -4.79 -10.33 13.60
CA VAL A 41 -3.72 -10.10 12.62
C VAL A 41 -4.20 -10.38 11.20
N GLN A 42 -4.86 -11.53 10.98
CA GLN A 42 -5.40 -11.92 9.68
C GLN A 42 -6.41 -10.90 9.14
N TRP A 43 -7.34 -10.45 9.97
CA TRP A 43 -8.35 -9.48 9.57
C TRP A 43 -7.75 -8.11 9.27
N GLN A 44 -6.78 -7.67 10.07
CA GLN A 44 -6.10 -6.39 9.84
C GLN A 44 -5.26 -6.43 8.56
N GLN A 45 -4.52 -7.53 8.33
CA GLN A 45 -3.78 -7.74 7.09
C GLN A 45 -4.71 -7.70 5.86
N LYS A 46 -5.85 -8.39 5.92
CA LYS A 46 -6.83 -8.41 4.83
C LYS A 46 -7.45 -7.03 4.57
N THR A 47 -7.72 -6.28 5.64
CA THR A 47 -8.23 -4.91 5.56
C THR A 47 -7.23 -4.00 4.88
N LEU A 48 -5.95 -4.04 5.30
CA LEU A 48 -4.89 -3.26 4.66
C LEU A 48 -4.73 -3.62 3.18
N GLN A 49 -4.77 -4.91 2.83
CA GLN A 49 -4.70 -5.35 1.43
C GLN A 49 -5.82 -4.74 0.58
N LEU A 50 -7.06 -4.70 1.09
CA LEU A 50 -8.19 -4.10 0.41
C LEU A 50 -8.03 -2.58 0.25
N VAL A 51 -7.64 -1.88 1.31
CA VAL A 51 -7.39 -0.44 1.27
C VAL A 51 -6.30 -0.11 0.25
N HIS A 52 -5.19 -0.86 0.25
CA HIS A 52 -4.12 -0.68 -0.73
C HIS A 52 -4.56 -0.99 -2.16
N ALA A 53 -5.34 -2.07 -2.36
CA ALA A 53 -5.85 -2.40 -3.69
C ALA A 53 -6.76 -1.31 -4.25
N TYR A 54 -7.67 -0.80 -3.42
CA TYR A 54 -8.55 0.31 -3.78
C TYR A 54 -7.75 1.58 -4.10
N GLY A 55 -6.82 1.97 -3.21
CA GLY A 55 -5.99 3.15 -3.42
C GLY A 55 -5.13 3.06 -4.69
N ARG A 56 -4.60 1.86 -5.01
CA ARG A 56 -3.86 1.63 -6.26
C ARG A 56 -4.72 1.81 -7.49
N GLU A 57 -5.97 1.34 -7.47
CA GLU A 57 -6.87 1.54 -8.61
C GLU A 57 -7.21 3.03 -8.78
N GLN A 58 -7.47 3.74 -7.68
CA GLN A 58 -7.70 5.19 -7.74
C GLN A 58 -6.49 5.93 -8.33
N LEU A 59 -5.28 5.65 -7.83
CA LEU A 59 -4.05 6.26 -8.36
C LEU A 59 -3.85 5.96 -9.85
N LYS A 60 -4.17 4.73 -10.28
CA LYS A 60 -4.10 4.35 -11.70
C LYS A 60 -5.08 5.16 -12.55
N GLN A 61 -6.29 5.41 -12.07
CA GLN A 61 -7.26 6.25 -12.79
C GLN A 61 -6.82 7.71 -12.88
N GLU A 62 -6.20 8.23 -11.82
CA GLU A 62 -5.61 9.58 -11.83
C GLU A 62 -4.47 9.67 -12.87
N ILE A 63 -3.55 8.69 -12.88
CA ILE A 63 -2.46 8.62 -13.86
C ILE A 63 -3.02 8.54 -15.29
N ARG A 64 -4.04 7.70 -15.53
CA ARG A 64 -4.70 7.61 -16.84
C ARG A 64 -5.33 8.93 -17.27
N THR A 65 -6.02 9.60 -16.36
CA THR A 65 -6.63 10.90 -16.63
C THR A 65 -5.58 11.94 -17.01
N VAL A 66 -4.46 11.99 -16.29
CA VAL A 66 -3.34 12.89 -16.62
C VAL A 66 -2.71 12.51 -17.97
N GLN A 67 -2.49 11.22 -18.22
CA GLN A 67 -1.96 10.73 -19.49
C GLN A 67 -2.88 11.10 -20.66
N GLU A 68 -4.19 10.90 -20.54
CA GLU A 68 -5.16 11.26 -21.58
C GLU A 68 -5.12 12.75 -21.89
N LYS A 69 -5.09 13.60 -20.86
CA LYS A 69 -4.95 15.05 -21.02
C LYS A 69 -3.68 15.42 -21.80
N LEU A 70 -2.52 14.97 -21.31
CA LEU A 70 -1.21 15.30 -21.89
C LEU A 70 -1.02 14.79 -23.32
N PHE A 71 -1.64 13.66 -23.70
CA PHE A 71 -1.43 13.04 -25.00
C PHE A 71 -2.55 13.29 -26.02
N THR A 72 -3.71 13.78 -25.58
CA THR A 72 -4.89 13.96 -26.47
C THR A 72 -5.28 15.42 -26.65
N GLN A 73 -5.07 16.28 -25.65
CA GLN A 73 -5.47 17.69 -25.74
C GLN A 73 -4.49 18.48 -26.61
N ARG A 74 -5.05 19.37 -27.47
CA ARG A 74 -4.26 20.15 -28.44
C ARG A 74 -3.23 21.06 -27.77
N GLU A 75 -3.51 21.54 -26.56
CA GLU A 75 -2.62 22.40 -25.77
C GLU A 75 -1.29 21.73 -25.37
N HIS A 76 -1.25 20.40 -25.34
CA HIS A 76 -0.07 19.61 -24.95
C HIS A 76 0.67 18.97 -26.14
N LEU A 77 0.36 19.37 -27.37
CA LEU A 77 0.90 18.76 -28.59
C LEU A 77 2.45 18.83 -28.67
N SER A 78 3.06 19.94 -28.26
CA SER A 78 4.52 20.11 -28.24
C SER A 78 5.20 19.20 -27.21
N PHE A 79 4.56 19.00 -26.04
CA PHE A 79 5.03 18.07 -25.02
C PHE A 79 5.00 16.63 -25.52
N ARG A 80 3.87 16.20 -26.11
CA ARG A 80 3.70 14.88 -26.71
C ARG A 80 4.76 14.59 -27.77
N GLN A 81 5.01 15.53 -28.67
CA GLN A 81 6.00 15.38 -29.74
C GLN A 81 7.42 15.22 -29.18
N LYS A 82 7.80 16.00 -28.17
CA LYS A 82 9.10 15.86 -27.50
C LYS A 82 9.28 14.49 -26.87
N ILE A 83 8.28 14.03 -26.11
CA ILE A 83 8.30 12.71 -25.46
C ILE A 83 8.46 11.59 -26.50
N LEU A 84 7.64 11.59 -27.56
CA LEU A 84 7.70 10.57 -28.61
C LEU A 84 9.06 10.58 -29.34
N ALA A 85 9.66 11.76 -29.56
CA ALA A 85 10.98 11.86 -30.17
C ALA A 85 12.09 11.22 -29.32
N PHE A 86 12.01 11.31 -27.99
CA PHE A 86 12.97 10.63 -27.11
C PHE A 86 12.94 9.10 -27.26
N PHE A 87 11.75 8.52 -27.46
CA PHE A 87 11.57 7.07 -27.64
C PHE A 87 11.72 6.60 -29.10
N ALA A 88 11.78 7.51 -30.06
CA ALA A 88 11.98 7.19 -31.48
C ALA A 88 13.46 7.04 -31.86
N HIS A 89 14.38 7.46 -30.98
CA HIS A 89 15.83 7.41 -31.19
C HIS A 89 16.56 6.46 -30.23
N SER A 90 15.79 5.64 -29.50
CA SER A 90 16.26 4.56 -28.61
C SER A 90 15.96 3.20 -29.23
#